data_AF-A0AAV5INS9-F1
#
_entry.id   AF-A0AAV5INS9-F1
#
_cell.length_a   1.000
_cell.length_b   1.000
_cell.length_c   1.000
_cell.angle_alpha   90.00
_cell.angle_beta   90.00
_cell.angle_gamma   90.00
#
_symmetry.space_group_name_H-M   'P 1'
#
loop_
_entity.id
_entity.type
_entity.pdbx_description
1 polymer ?
#
loop_
_entity_poly.entity_id
_entity_poly.type
_entity_poly.pdbx_seq_one_letter_code
_entity_poly.pdbx_strand_id
1 'polypeptide(L)'
;MLCPKQVQIVPEYEGVKEEHYADRLSDRLRKEVLVPLRKVLELLEEVYIGANRWDSIPHNRVASVAMKFYKEKFLKLDPEGFKKYLEDVKFG
;
A
#
# COMPACT_ATOMS: atom_id res chain seq x y z
N MET A 1 1.35 35.19 4.53
CA MET A 1 1.92 34.89 3.20
C MET A 1 1.23 33.66 2.66
N LEU A 2 0.24 33.84 1.78
CA LEU A 2 -0.33 32.73 1.01
C LEU A 2 0.61 32.49 -0.16
N CYS A 3 1.22 31.31 -0.23
CA CYS A 3 2.05 30.91 -1.36
C CYS A 3 1.17 30.94 -2.63
N PRO A 4 1.54 31.67 -3.69
CA PRO A 4 0.75 31.69 -4.91
C PRO A 4 0.67 30.26 -5.43
N LYS A 5 -0.55 29.72 -5.56
CA LYS A 5 -0.75 28.42 -6.20
C LYS A 5 -0.28 28.56 -7.65
N GLN A 6 0.96 28.19 -7.94
CA GLN A 6 1.35 27.89 -9.31
C GLN A 6 0.38 26.83 -9.80
N VAL A 7 -0.44 27.19 -10.79
CA VAL A 7 -1.13 26.19 -11.60
C VAL A 7 -0.02 25.44 -12.32
N GLN A 8 0.36 24.29 -11.77
CA GLN A 8 1.27 23.38 -12.46
C GLN A 8 0.54 22.91 -13.72
N ILE A 9 0.94 23.46 -14.87
CA ILE A 9 0.60 22.88 -16.16
C ILE A 9 1.35 21.55 -16.18
N VAL A 10 0.60 20.45 -16.09
CA VAL A 10 1.20 19.12 -16.08
C VAL A 10 1.10 18.58 -17.50
N PRO A 11 2.24 18.41 -18.21
CA PRO A 11 2.24 17.93 -19.59
C PRO A 11 1.56 16.57 -19.77
N GLU A 12 1.52 15.76 -18.71
CA GLU A 12 0.88 14.43 -18.70
C GLU A 12 -0.63 14.47 -18.99
N TYR A 13 -1.31 15.60 -18.77
CA TYR A 13 -2.74 15.75 -19.07
C TYR A 13 -3.01 16.35 -20.44
N GLU A 14 -1.96 16.73 -21.18
CA GLU A 14 -2.11 17.31 -22.51
C GLU A 14 -2.60 16.22 -23.49
N GLY A 15 -3.76 16.45 -24.11
CA GLY A 15 -4.39 15.48 -25.02
C GLY A 15 -5.09 14.30 -24.33
N VAL A 16 -5.16 14.27 -22.99
CA VAL A 16 -5.97 13.28 -22.26
C VAL A 16 -7.44 13.59 -22.45
N LYS A 17 -8.21 12.61 -22.92
CA LYS A 17 -9.67 12.73 -23.00
C LYS A 17 -10.28 12.90 -21.61
N GLU A 18 -11.33 13.71 -21.52
CA GLU A 18 -12.01 14.03 -20.26
C GLU A 18 -12.44 12.76 -19.49
N GLU A 19 -12.92 11.74 -20.20
CA GLU A 19 -13.31 10.43 -19.64
C GLU A 19 -12.17 9.69 -18.89
N HIS A 20 -10.92 9.97 -19.22
CA HIS A 20 -9.74 9.35 -18.60
C HIS A 20 -8.95 10.31 -17.69
N TYR A 21 -9.40 11.57 -17.58
CA TYR A 21 -8.69 12.58 -16.79
C TYR A 21 -8.63 12.20 -15.31
N ALA A 22 -9.76 11.73 -14.76
CA ALA A 22 -9.85 11.31 -13.36
C ALA A 22 -8.92 10.13 -13.04
N ASP A 23 -8.82 9.15 -13.94
CA ASP A 23 -7.96 7.98 -13.76
C ASP A 23 -6.48 8.39 -13.75
N ARG A 24 -6.07 9.26 -14.69
CA ARG A 24 -4.70 9.77 -14.80
C ARG A 24 -4.30 10.58 -13.57
N LEU A 25 -5.20 11.44 -13.10
CA LEU A 25 -4.98 12.21 -11.87
C LEU A 25 -4.82 11.30 -10.66
N SER A 26 -5.70 10.30 -10.53
CA SER A 26 -5.69 9.35 -9.42
C SER A 26 -4.43 8.48 -9.42
N ASP A 27 -4.00 7.99 -10.58
CA ASP A 27 -2.78 7.19 -10.71
C ASP A 27 -1.53 8.00 -10.34
N ARG A 28 -1.44 9.26 -10.78
CA ARG A 28 -0.34 10.14 -10.39
C ARG A 28 -0.33 10.40 -8.89
N LEU A 29 -1.48 10.77 -8.31
CA LEU A 29 -1.59 10.98 -6.85
C LEU A 29 -1.19 9.72 -6.07
N ARG A 30 -1.61 8.55 -6.55
CA ARG A 30 -1.19 7.27 -5.98
C ARG A 30 0.33 7.09 -6.03
N LYS A 31 0.96 7.33 -7.18
CA LYS A 31 2.41 7.13 -7.38
C LYS A 31 3.28 8.14 -6.64
N GLU A 32 2.92 9.42 -6.65
CA GLU A 32 3.75 10.50 -6.14
C GLU A 32 3.55 10.77 -4.65
N VAL A 33 2.34 10.53 -4.13
CA VAL A 33 2.00 10.88 -2.74
C VAL A 33 1.70 9.63 -1.93
N LEU A 34 0.71 8.83 -2.35
CA LEU A 34 0.21 7.75 -1.50
C LEU A 34 1.19 6.58 -1.37
N VAL A 35 1.87 6.18 -2.45
CA VAL A 35 2.86 5.09 -2.44
C VAL A 35 4.08 5.46 -1.58
N PRO A 36 4.72 6.64 -1.74
CA PRO A 36 5.81 7.05 -0.86
C PRO A 36 5.39 7.15 0.61
N LEU A 37 4.20 7.70 0.89
CA LEU A 37 3.68 7.81 2.25
C LEU A 37 3.45 6.43 2.88
N ARG A 38 2.84 5.50 2.15
CA ARG A 38 2.63 4.12 2.60
C ARG A 38 3.94 3.37 2.86
N LYS A 39 4.99 3.63 2.07
CA LYS A 39 6.34 3.08 2.31
C LYS A 39 6.92 3.56 3.64
N VAL A 40 6.81 4.86 3.93
CA VAL A 40 7.30 5.43 5.20
C VAL A 40 6.53 4.88 6.41
N LEU A 41 5.22 4.68 6.26
CA LEU A 41 4.37 4.11 7.29
C LEU A 41 4.42 2.58 7.35
N GLU A 42 5.22 1.93 6.48
CA GLU A 42 5.30 0.49 6.32
C GLU A 42 3.93 -0.20 6.20
N LEU A 43 2.98 0.48 5.55
CA LEU A 43 1.63 -0.05 5.40
C LEU A 43 1.65 -1.22 4.41
N LEU A 44 1.19 -2.35 4.92
CA LEU A 44 1.33 -3.68 4.31
C LEU A 44 0.58 -3.86 3.00
N GLU A 45 -0.53 -3.13 2.83
CA GLU A 45 -1.53 -3.41 1.80
C GLU A 45 -1.02 -3.18 0.38
N GLU A 46 -0.07 -2.26 0.17
CA GLU A 46 0.46 -2.00 -1.17
C GLU A 46 1.92 -2.39 -1.36
N VAL A 47 2.77 -2.23 -0.34
CA VAL A 47 4.22 -2.40 -0.52
C VAL A 47 4.59 -3.87 -0.68
N TYR A 48 4.06 -4.75 0.17
CA TYR A 48 4.41 -6.16 0.17
C TYR A 48 3.41 -6.99 -0.63
N ILE A 49 2.11 -6.79 -0.39
CA ILE A 49 1.05 -7.52 -1.10
C ILE A 49 1.05 -7.17 -2.59
N GLY A 50 1.21 -5.89 -2.93
CA GLY A 50 1.29 -5.45 -4.33
C GLY A 50 2.53 -5.96 -5.06
N ALA A 51 3.63 -6.21 -4.35
CA ALA A 51 4.85 -6.81 -4.88
C ALA A 51 4.88 -8.35 -4.78
N ASN A 52 3.79 -8.97 -4.30
CA ASN A 52 3.68 -10.40 -4.03
C ASN A 52 4.76 -10.97 -3.08
N ARG A 53 5.27 -10.15 -2.16
CA ARG A 53 6.31 -10.50 -1.18
C ARG A 53 5.69 -10.82 0.18
N TRP A 54 4.98 -11.94 0.25
CA TRP A 54 4.22 -12.35 1.44
C TRP A 54 5.10 -12.79 2.61
N ASP A 55 6.21 -13.44 2.30
CA ASP A 55 7.28 -13.89 3.21
C ASP A 55 8.02 -12.74 3.93
N SER A 56 7.98 -11.54 3.34
CA SER A 56 8.67 -10.36 3.85
C SER A 56 7.79 -9.51 4.78
N ILE A 57 6.55 -9.93 5.07
CA ILE A 57 5.59 -9.14 5.82
C ILE A 57 5.89 -9.19 7.34
N PRO A 58 6.09 -8.04 8.01
CA PRO A 58 6.22 -7.99 9.46
C PRO A 58 4.85 -8.18 10.13
N HIS A 59 4.53 -9.43 10.51
CA HIS A 59 3.22 -9.80 11.07
C HIS A 59 2.78 -8.99 12.30
N ASN A 60 3.73 -8.55 13.13
CA ASN A 60 3.48 -7.72 14.32
C ASN A 60 3.00 -6.30 14.00
N ARG A 61 3.23 -5.80 12.78
CA ARG A 61 2.77 -4.49 12.30
C ARG A 61 1.47 -4.58 11.51
N VAL A 62 0.93 -5.78 11.32
CA VAL A 62 -0.33 -5.98 10.61
C VAL A 62 -1.49 -5.56 11.49
N ALA A 63 -2.25 -4.55 11.04
CA ALA A 63 -3.50 -4.16 11.67
C ALA A 63 -4.42 -5.38 11.81
N SER A 64 -5.10 -5.54 12.95
CA SER A 64 -5.93 -6.71 13.27
C SER A 64 -6.99 -7.02 12.22
N VAL A 65 -7.58 -5.97 11.61
CA VAL A 65 -8.54 -6.08 10.52
C VAL A 65 -7.90 -6.72 9.27
N ALA A 66 -6.73 -6.24 8.87
CA ALA A 66 -5.98 -6.80 7.75
C ALA A 66 -5.51 -8.23 8.04
N MET A 67 -5.12 -8.53 9.27
CA MET A 67 -4.73 -9.87 9.69
C MET A 67 -5.89 -10.87 9.52
N LYS A 68 -7.10 -10.46 9.94
CA LYS A 68 -8.31 -11.27 9.74
C LYS A 68 -8.62 -11.48 8.26
N PHE A 69 -8.50 -10.44 7.46
CA PHE A 69 -8.83 -10.48 6.04
C PHE A 69 -7.87 -11.34 5.22
N TYR A 70 -6.56 -11.26 5.49
CA TYR A 70 -5.53 -11.95 4.72
C TYR A 70 -5.07 -13.29 5.33
N LYS A 71 -5.69 -13.75 6.43
CA LYS A 71 -5.32 -14.97 7.15
C LYS A 71 -5.08 -16.18 6.23
N GLU A 72 -6.00 -16.45 5.31
CA GLU A 72 -5.87 -17.58 4.39
C GLU A 72 -4.70 -17.43 3.41
N LYS A 73 -4.38 -16.20 3.01
CA LYS A 73 -3.24 -15.93 2.13
C LYS A 73 -1.93 -16.11 2.86
N PHE A 74 -1.82 -15.65 4.11
CA PHE A 74 -0.64 -15.92 4.95
C PHE A 74 -0.41 -17.43 5.11
N LEU A 75 -1.45 -18.21 5.41
CA LEU A 75 -1.34 -19.67 5.51
C LEU A 75 -0.89 -20.36 4.22
N LYS A 76 -1.12 -19.75 3.04
CA LYS A 76 -0.77 -20.33 1.74
C LYS A 76 0.60 -19.86 1.23
N LEU A 77 0.92 -18.59 1.46
CA LEU A 77 2.06 -17.90 0.82
C LEU A 77 3.23 -17.66 1.80
N ASP A 78 2.97 -17.69 3.11
CA ASP A 78 3.99 -17.69 4.16
C ASP A 78 3.56 -18.57 5.36
N PRO A 79 3.42 -19.89 5.16
CA PRO A 79 2.92 -20.80 6.20
C PRO A 79 3.84 -20.86 7.43
N GLU A 80 5.15 -20.83 7.22
CA GLU A 80 6.15 -20.99 8.28
C GLU A 80 6.25 -19.71 9.13
N GLY A 81 6.40 -18.55 8.48
CA GLY A 81 6.46 -17.26 9.16
C GLY A 81 5.19 -16.96 9.92
N PHE A 82 4.03 -17.23 9.31
CA PHE A 82 2.74 -16.99 9.97
C PHE A 82 2.48 -17.94 11.14
N LYS A 83 2.87 -19.22 11.04
CA LYS A 83 2.74 -20.16 12.16
C LYS A 83 3.58 -19.73 13.35
N LYS A 84 4.83 -19.32 13.11
CA LYS A 84 5.71 -18.80 14.16
C LYS A 84 5.10 -17.56 14.84
N TYR A 85 4.56 -16.62 14.06
CA TYR A 85 3.85 -15.47 14.60
C TYR A 85 2.66 -15.86 15.49
N LEU A 86 1.86 -16.86 15.10
CA LEU A 86 0.74 -17.34 15.91
C LEU A 86 1.19 -18.00 17.21
N GLU A 87 2.37 -18.62 17.24
CA GLU A 87 2.98 -19.15 18.46
C GLU A 87 3.41 -17.98 19.36
N ASP A 88 4.14 -17.01 18.82
CA ASP A 88 4.62 -15.83 19.56
C ASP A 88 3.47 -15.04 20.21
N VAL A 89 2.34 -14.89 19.52
CA VAL A 89 1.15 -14.18 20.04
C VAL A 89 0.40 -14.96 21.12
N LYS A 90 0.51 -16.29 21.16
CA LYS A 90 -0.16 -17.11 22.21
C LYS A 90 0.53 -17.05 23.57
N PHE A 91 1.82 -16.72 23.58
CA PHE A 91 2.63 -16.68 24.80
C PHE A 91 2.78 -15.27 25.39
N GLY A 92 2.19 -14.24 24.76
CA GLY A 92 2.15 -12.85 25.24
C GLY A 92 0.75 -12.43 25.65
#